data_AF-A7NRL9-F1
#
_entry.id   AF-A7NRL9-F1
#
_cell.length_a   1.000
_cell.length_b   1.000
_cell.length_c   1.000
_cell.angle_alpha   90.00
_cell.angle_beta   90.00
_cell.angle_gamma   90.00
#
_symmetry.space_group_name_H-M   'P 1'
#
loop_
_entity.id
_entity.type
_entity.pdbx_description
1 polymer ?
#
loop_
_entity_poly.entity_id
_entity_poly.type
_entity_poly.pdbx_seq_one_letter_code
_entity_poly.pdbx_strand_id
1 'polypeptide(L)'
;MVFEMNFLRRLFGGDASNREHDGAIHLYVECGRCRAVVHVRVDPRNDLIPEYGDGDDLAGYRLIKEIMDSRCFRLMRAEIEYDARRREINRVIEGGAFITRDEYEQRRLLPLSPRD
;
A
#
# COMPACT_ATOMS: atom_id res chain seq x y z
N MET A 1 20.62 19.40 -25.39
CA MET A 1 19.64 18.36 -25.79
C MET A 1 19.20 17.69 -24.50
N VAL A 2 18.03 18.08 -24.02
CA VAL A 2 17.54 17.84 -22.65
C VAL A 2 16.96 16.42 -22.63
N PHE A 3 17.44 15.55 -21.74
CA PHE A 3 16.86 14.24 -21.52
C PHE A 3 15.50 14.42 -20.82
N GLU A 4 14.44 14.18 -21.57
CA GLU A 4 13.06 14.39 -21.14
C GLU A 4 12.66 13.37 -20.06
N MET A 5 12.17 13.90 -18.95
CA MET A 5 11.84 13.19 -17.72
C MET A 5 10.59 12.32 -17.90
N ASN A 6 10.77 11.03 -18.17
CA ASN A 6 9.66 10.06 -18.17
C ASN A 6 9.47 9.30 -16.83
N PHE A 7 10.08 9.79 -15.74
CA PHE A 7 10.04 9.13 -14.42
C PHE A 7 8.94 9.67 -13.48
N LEU A 8 8.26 10.77 -13.83
CA LEU A 8 7.23 11.39 -12.97
C LEU A 8 5.80 10.95 -13.26
N ARG A 9 5.56 10.09 -14.26
CA ARG A 9 4.20 9.61 -14.61
C ARG A 9 3.74 8.39 -13.81
N ARG A 10 4.58 7.84 -12.91
CA ARG A 10 4.23 6.69 -12.05
C ARG A 10 3.75 7.06 -10.64
N LEU A 11 3.66 8.35 -10.32
CA LEU A 11 3.17 8.83 -9.02
C LEU A 11 1.67 9.18 -8.98
N PHE A 12 0.95 9.04 -10.09
CA PHE A 12 -0.51 9.21 -10.15
C PHE A 12 -1.21 7.99 -10.74
N GLY A 13 -0.79 6.79 -10.32
CA GLY A 13 -1.52 5.54 -10.53
C GLY A 13 -2.78 5.45 -9.66
N GLY A 14 -3.58 6.52 -9.63
CA GLY A 14 -4.91 6.51 -9.05
C GLY A 14 -5.89 5.94 -10.06
N ASP A 15 -5.90 4.62 -10.25
CA ASP A 15 -7.05 3.97 -10.87
C ASP A 15 -8.17 3.89 -9.83
N ALA A 16 -8.95 4.97 -9.82
CA ALA A 16 -10.22 5.06 -9.15
C ALA A 16 -11.31 4.42 -10.03
N SER A 17 -11.32 3.10 -10.25
CA SER A 17 -12.47 2.49 -10.95
C SER A 17 -12.74 1.00 -10.70
N ASN A 18 -12.42 0.47 -9.51
CA ASN A 18 -13.18 -0.68 -9.00
C ASN A 18 -13.19 -0.70 -7.46
N ARG A 19 -14.03 0.16 -6.87
CA ARG A 19 -14.31 0.08 -5.42
C ARG A 19 -15.02 -1.24 -5.17
N GLU A 20 -14.32 -2.21 -4.58
CA GLU A 20 -14.97 -3.21 -3.74
C GLU A 20 -15.88 -2.44 -2.78
N HIS A 21 -17.18 -2.70 -2.85
CA HIS A 21 -18.23 -1.99 -2.11
C HIS A 21 -18.20 -2.28 -0.59
N ASP A 22 -17.12 -2.89 -0.08
CA ASP A 22 -17.02 -3.29 1.32
C ASP A 22 -16.46 -2.17 2.24
N GLY A 23 -16.01 -1.06 1.65
CA GLY A 23 -15.47 0.09 2.38
C GLY A 23 -14.10 -0.14 3.00
N ALA A 24 -13.39 -1.20 2.62
CA ALA A 24 -12.04 -1.48 3.07
C ALA A 24 -10.98 -0.69 2.28
N ILE A 25 -9.81 -0.55 2.88
CA ILE A 25 -8.60 -0.08 2.21
C ILE A 25 -7.84 -1.32 1.74
N HIS A 26 -7.49 -1.36 0.45
CA HIS A 26 -6.77 -2.48 -0.14
C HIS A 26 -5.33 -2.06 -0.42
N LEU A 27 -4.38 -2.72 0.25
CA LEU A 27 -2.97 -2.55 -0.03
C LEU A 27 -2.49 -3.74 -0.87
N TYR A 28 -1.85 -3.43 -1.98
CA TYR A 28 -1.16 -4.42 -2.80
C TYR A 28 0.33 -4.13 -2.72
N VAL A 29 1.11 -5.14 -2.34
CA VAL A 29 2.51 -4.99 -1.99
C VAL A 29 3.33 -6.08 -2.65
N GLU A 30 4.52 -5.73 -3.12
CA GLU A 30 5.56 -6.65 -3.54
C GLU A 30 6.68 -6.72 -2.50
N CYS A 31 7.11 -7.94 -2.16
CA CYS A 31 8.29 -8.18 -1.34
C CYS A 31 9.58 -7.79 -2.06
N GLY A 32 10.40 -6.96 -1.41
CA GLY A 32 11.67 -6.48 -1.96
C GLY A 32 12.74 -7.57 -2.09
N ARG A 33 12.54 -8.75 -1.49
CA ARG A 33 13.46 -9.90 -1.57
C ARG A 33 13.00 -10.94 -2.59
N CYS A 34 11.91 -11.65 -2.29
CA CYS A 34 11.47 -12.82 -3.06
C CYS A 34 10.44 -12.49 -4.15
N ARG A 35 10.09 -11.21 -4.31
CA ARG A 35 9.16 -10.72 -5.34
C ARG A 35 7.74 -11.27 -5.22
N ALA A 36 7.40 -11.93 -4.11
CA ALA A 36 6.03 -12.32 -3.78
C ALA A 36 5.12 -11.09 -3.76
N VAL A 37 3.89 -11.23 -4.26
CA VAL A 37 2.87 -10.20 -4.15
C VAL A 37 1.87 -10.56 -3.06
N VAL A 38 1.49 -9.57 -2.26
CA VAL A 38 0.60 -9.73 -1.10
C VAL A 38 -0.54 -8.71 -1.21
N HIS A 39 -1.77 -9.18 -1.01
CA HIS A 39 -2.94 -8.33 -0.84
C HIS A 39 -3.28 -8.28 0.64
N VAL A 40 -3.40 -7.06 1.16
CA VAL A 40 -3.81 -6.79 2.54
C VAL A 40 -5.09 -5.99 2.51
N ARG A 41 -6.13 -6.53 3.15
CA ARG A 41 -7.36 -5.83 3.42
C ARG A 41 -7.25 -5.13 4.78
N VAL A 42 -7.58 -3.86 4.82
CA VAL A 42 -7.53 -3.00 6.01
C VAL A 42 -8.93 -2.49 6.28
N ASP A 43 -9.42 -2.67 7.49
CA ASP A 43 -10.69 -2.12 7.97
C ASP A 43 -10.46 -0.72 8.55
N PRO A 44 -10.93 0.35 7.90
CA PRO A 44 -10.65 1.71 8.33
C PRO A 44 -11.20 2.07 9.71
N ARG A 45 -12.14 1.28 10.26
CA ARG A 45 -12.72 1.51 11.59
C ARG A 45 -11.86 0.94 12.71
N ASN A 46 -11.09 -0.11 12.40
CA ASN A 46 -10.36 -0.91 13.39
C ASN A 46 -8.84 -0.77 13.25
N ASP A 47 -8.34 -0.59 12.03
CA ASP A 47 -6.91 -0.53 11.75
C ASP A 47 -6.33 0.89 11.75
N LEU A 48 -7.16 1.93 11.58
CA LEU A 48 -6.69 3.32 11.59
C LEU A 48 -6.60 3.87 13.01
N ILE A 49 -5.43 4.44 13.32
CA ILE A 49 -5.15 5.10 14.59
C ILE A 49 -5.49 6.58 14.44
N PRO A 50 -6.37 7.17 15.26
CA PRO A 50 -6.64 8.60 15.23
C PRO A 50 -5.42 9.38 15.73
N GLU A 51 -5.07 10.46 15.04
CA GLU A 51 -4.02 11.39 15.41
C GLU A 51 -4.66 12.72 15.83
N TYR A 52 -4.24 13.27 16.96
CA TYR A 52 -4.77 14.52 17.52
C TYR A 52 -3.72 15.63 17.45
N GLY A 53 -4.16 16.84 17.11
CA GLY A 53 -3.31 18.02 17.06
C GLY A 53 -3.21 18.73 18.41
N ASP A 54 -2.62 19.92 18.41
CA ASP A 54 -2.60 20.80 19.58
C ASP A 54 -4.04 21.21 19.94
N GLY A 55 -4.56 20.71 21.07
CA GLY A 55 -5.90 21.04 21.57
C GLY A 55 -6.96 19.94 21.46
N ASP A 56 -6.57 18.66 21.37
CA ASP A 56 -7.45 17.47 21.27
C ASP A 56 -8.33 17.42 20.00
N ASP A 57 -8.11 18.32 19.04
CA ASP A 57 -8.77 18.27 17.75
C ASP A 57 -8.23 17.12 16.90
N LEU A 58 -9.13 16.36 16.25
CA LEU A 58 -8.75 15.29 15.33
C LEU A 58 -7.99 15.87 14.13
N ALA A 59 -6.69 15.61 14.06
CA ALA A 59 -5.82 16.06 12.98
C ALA A 59 -5.87 15.11 11.76
N GLY A 60 -6.00 13.81 12.01
CA GLY A 60 -6.01 12.81 10.95
C GLY A 60 -6.03 11.39 11.45
N TYR A 61 -5.57 10.49 10.59
CA TYR A 61 -5.41 9.08 10.92
C TYR A 61 -4.08 8.55 10.41
N ARG A 62 -3.57 7.53 11.08
CA ARG A 62 -2.37 6.81 10.69
C ARG A 62 -2.65 5.31 10.62
N LEU A 63 -2.16 4.67 9.58
CA LEU A 63 -2.10 3.22 9.46
C LEU A 63 -0.65 2.78 9.63
N ILE A 64 -0.43 1.80 10.50
CA ILE A 64 0.83 1.07 10.60
C ILE A 64 0.50 -0.41 10.39
N LYS A 65 1.00 -1.01 9.31
CA LYS A 65 0.72 -2.41 8.99
C LYS A 65 2.01 -3.18 8.76
N GLU A 66 2.18 -4.24 9.53
CA GLU A 66 3.21 -5.24 9.29
C GLU A 66 2.67 -6.32 8.36
N ILE A 67 3.43 -6.62 7.31
CA ILE A 67 3.00 -7.47 6.20
C ILE A 67 4.07 -8.54 6.01
N MET A 68 3.63 -9.80 5.91
CA MET A 68 4.49 -10.95 5.71
C MET A 68 4.01 -11.74 4.51
N ASP A 69 4.93 -12.10 3.63
CA ASP A 69 4.65 -13.01 2.51
C ASP A 69 4.75 -14.49 2.93
N SER A 70 4.24 -15.39 2.08
CA SER A 70 4.27 -16.84 2.32
C SER A 70 5.51 -17.55 1.75
N ARG A 71 6.50 -16.82 1.23
CA ARG A 71 7.71 -17.37 0.58
C ARG A 71 8.94 -17.26 1.47
N CYS A 72 9.34 -16.04 1.81
CA CYS A 72 10.57 -15.76 2.55
C CYS A 72 10.33 -15.19 3.94
N PHE A 73 9.06 -14.94 4.31
CA PHE A 73 8.61 -14.54 5.65
C PHE A 73 9.34 -13.31 6.21
N ARG A 74 9.85 -12.44 5.34
CA ARG A 74 10.41 -11.16 5.76
C ARG A 74 9.28 -10.17 6.03
N LEU A 75 9.41 -9.43 7.12
CA LEU A 75 8.49 -8.35 7.45
C LEU A 75 8.71 -7.18 6.51
N MET A 76 7.62 -6.68 5.96
CA MET A 76 7.50 -5.38 5.32
C MET A 76 6.64 -4.50 6.21
N ARG A 77 6.94 -3.20 6.28
CA ARG A 77 6.24 -2.27 7.13
C ARG A 77 5.67 -1.13 6.29
N ALA A 78 4.34 -1.06 6.21
CA ALA A 78 3.64 0.02 5.54
C ALA A 78 3.18 1.06 6.58
N GLU A 79 3.50 2.33 6.32
CA GLU A 79 2.96 3.46 7.07
C GLU A 79 2.22 4.39 6.11
N ILE A 80 0.96 4.72 6.42
CA ILE A 80 0.11 5.55 5.59
C ILE A 80 -0.57 6.60 6.47
N GLU A 81 -0.49 7.85 6.04
CA GLU A 81 -1.10 8.99 6.72
C GLU A 81 -2.34 9.43 5.96
N TYR A 82 -3.37 9.78 6.70
CA TYR A 82 -4.64 10.27 6.19
C TYR A 82 -5.03 11.56 6.88
N ASP A 83 -5.75 12.42 6.18
CA ASP A 83 -6.38 13.60 6.80
C ASP A 83 -7.59 13.22 7.66
N ALA A 84 -8.18 14.20 8.35
CA ALA A 84 -9.38 14.02 9.16
C ALA A 84 -10.61 13.52 8.36
N ARG A 85 -10.60 13.63 7.02
CA ARG A 85 -11.62 13.08 6.12
C ARG A 85 -11.26 11.69 5.57
N ARG A 86 -10.23 11.04 6.13
CA ARG A 86 -9.68 9.75 5.69
C ARG A 86 -9.20 9.75 4.23
N ARG A 87 -8.72 10.88 3.73
CA ARG A 87 -8.04 10.94 2.43
C ARG A 87 -6.55 10.73 2.65
N GLU A 88 -5.96 9.81 1.89
CA GLU A 88 -4.52 9.50 1.94
C GLU A 88 -3.71 10.76 1.60
N ILE A 89 -2.77 11.12 2.49
CA ILE A 89 -1.83 12.24 2.34
C ILE A 89 -0.48 11.71 1.90
N ASN A 90 -0.02 10.64 2.52
CA ASN A 90 1.32 10.09 2.34
C ASN A 90 1.30 8.58 2.54
N ARG A 91 2.18 7.87 1.84
CA ARG A 91 2.40 6.43 2.02
C ARG A 91 3.88 6.12 1.88
N VAL A 92 4.38 5.26 2.75
CA VAL A 92 5.73 4.71 2.68
C VAL A 92 5.71 3.23 3.01
N ILE A 93 6.67 2.49 2.47
CA ILE A 93 6.84 1.08 2.79
C ILE A 93 8.31 0.72 2.90
N GLU A 94 8.66 0.00 3.95
CA GLU A 94 9.98 -0.58 4.16
C GLU A 94 9.97 -2.06 3.79
N GLY A 95 11.07 -2.52 3.17
CA GLY A 95 11.26 -3.94 2.81
C GLY A 95 10.47 -4.42 1.59
N GLY A 96 9.71 -3.53 0.93
CA GLY A 96 8.89 -3.86 -0.23
C GLY A 96 8.56 -2.63 -1.09
N ALA A 97 7.59 -2.79 -1.97
CA ALA A 97 7.06 -1.71 -2.79
C ALA A 97 5.53 -1.84 -2.88
N PHE A 98 4.82 -0.71 -2.88
CA PHE A 98 3.41 -0.71 -3.26
C PHE A 98 3.28 -0.98 -4.77
N ILE A 99 2.30 -1.79 -5.12
CA ILE A 99 1.91 -2.06 -6.50
C ILE A 99 0.43 -1.75 -6.67
N THR A 100 -0.02 -1.66 -7.91
CA THR A 100 -1.43 -1.52 -8.25
C THR A 100 -2.17 -2.84 -8.09
N ARG A 101 -3.51 -2.77 -8.03
CA ARG A 101 -4.37 -3.95 -8.06
C ARG A 101 -4.11 -4.78 -9.33
N ASP A 102 -3.99 -4.13 -10.47
CA ASP A 102 -3.78 -4.82 -11.74
C ASP A 102 -2.43 -5.54 -11.79
N GLU A 103 -1.36 -4.93 -11.31
CA GLU A 103 -0.06 -5.59 -11.17
C GLU A 103 -0.13 -6.80 -10.21
N TYR A 104 -0.88 -6.69 -9.11
CA TYR A 104 -1.12 -7.80 -8.21
C TYR A 104 -1.88 -8.95 -8.88
N GLU A 105 -2.98 -8.64 -9.57
CA GLU A 105 -3.83 -9.62 -10.26
C GLU A 105 -3.06 -10.37 -11.37
N GLN A 106 -2.24 -9.65 -12.13
CA GLN A 106 -1.39 -10.25 -13.17
C GLN A 106 -0.34 -11.19 -12.57
N ARG A 107 0.22 -10.86 -11.41
CA ARG A 107 1.34 -11.58 -10.80
C ARG A 107 0.92 -12.71 -9.88
N ARG A 108 -0.25 -12.62 -9.23
CA ARG A 108 -0.73 -13.69 -8.33
C ARG A 108 -1.04 -14.99 -9.07
N LEU A 109 -1.33 -14.90 -10.37
CA LEU A 109 -1.64 -16.04 -11.25
C LEU A 109 -0.40 -16.70 -11.84
N LEU A 110 0.78 -16.06 -11.70
CA LEU A 110 2.02 -16.63 -12.22
C LEU A 110 2.43 -17.83 -11.35
N PRO A 111 2.74 -18.99 -11.96
CA PRO A 111 3.22 -20.14 -11.22
C PRO A 111 4.51 -19.76 -10.49
N LEU A 112 4.53 -20.04 -9.19
CA LEU A 112 5.67 -19.77 -8.33
C LEU A 112 6.91 -20.53 -8.86
N SER A 113 7.96 -19.79 -9.22
CA SER A 113 9.24 -20.38 -9.60
C SER A 113 9.85 -21.07 -8.38
N PRO A 114 10.34 -22.32 -8.48
CA PRO A 114 10.96 -23.02 -7.35
C PRO A 114 12.29 -22.42 -6.86
N ARG A 115 12.81 -21.36 -7.49
CA ARG A 115 14.22 -20.94 -7.39
C ARG A 115 14.47 -19.53 -6.82
N ASP A 116 13.48 -18.83 -6.28
CA ASP A 116 13.70 -17.55 -5.55
C ASP A 116 13.38 -17.61 -4.06
#